data_AF-A0A1Y2AP63-F1
#
_entry.id   AF-A0A1Y2AP63-F1
#
_cell.length_a   1.000
_cell.length_b   1.000
_cell.length_c   1.000
_cell.angle_alpha   90.00
_cell.angle_beta   90.00
_cell.angle_gamma   90.00
#
_symmetry.space_group_name_H-M   'P 1'
#
loop_
_entity.id
_entity.type
_entity.pdbx_description
1 polymer ?
#
loop_
_entity_poly.entity_id
_entity_poly.type
_entity_poly.pdbx_seq_one_letter_code
_entity_poly.pdbx_strand_id
1 'polypeptide(L)'
;MPSPNLFQSLGYVYFSYTTPLSIVAKFYAHGGIVLTSQDPYRLPVDIYFAPPGDRLASYLTARQLVVHDPCWVDACIVEGRLVDLKAWVVECPHSVTIKTRRR
;
A
#
# COMPACT_ATOMS: atom_id res chain seq x y z
N MET A 1 -10.33 -5.38 -20.53
CA MET A 1 -10.97 -4.47 -19.55
C MET A 1 -10.26 -4.69 -18.22
N PRO A 2 -9.70 -3.65 -17.57
CA PRO A 2 -9.04 -3.84 -16.30
C PRO A 2 -10.09 -4.20 -15.23
N SER A 3 -9.75 -5.12 -14.34
CA SER A 3 -10.70 -5.66 -13.36
C SER A 3 -11.08 -4.57 -12.35
N PRO A 4 -12.38 -4.24 -12.18
CA PRO A 4 -12.81 -3.11 -11.35
C PRO A 4 -12.52 -3.30 -9.85
N ASN A 5 -12.15 -4.51 -9.43
CA ASN A 5 -12.00 -4.89 -8.02
C ASN A 5 -10.61 -5.44 -7.68
N LEU A 6 -9.58 -5.06 -8.45
CA LEU A 6 -8.22 -5.57 -8.30
C LEU A 6 -7.68 -5.41 -6.87
N PHE A 7 -8.01 -4.29 -6.21
CA PHE A 7 -7.51 -3.94 -4.88
C PHE A 7 -8.55 -4.16 -3.76
N GLN A 8 -9.74 -4.69 -4.07
CA GLN A 8 -10.83 -4.85 -3.11
C GLN A 8 -10.49 -5.80 -1.95
N SER A 9 -9.57 -6.75 -2.18
CA SER A 9 -9.11 -7.69 -1.17
C SER A 9 -8.03 -7.13 -0.24
N LEU A 10 -7.48 -5.96 -0.56
CA LEU A 10 -6.56 -5.26 0.31
C LEU A 10 -7.35 -4.56 1.40
N GLY A 11 -6.78 -4.51 2.60
CA GLY A 11 -7.37 -3.74 3.68
C GLY A 11 -7.07 -2.24 3.51
N TYR A 12 -6.77 -1.56 4.61
CA TYR A 12 -6.63 -0.11 4.57
C TYR A 12 -5.26 0.30 4.04
N VAL A 13 -5.25 1.08 2.95
CA VAL A 13 -4.02 1.60 2.35
C VAL A 13 -3.92 3.10 2.62
N TYR A 14 -2.77 3.51 3.12
CA TYR A 14 -2.44 4.91 3.31
C TYR A 14 -1.44 5.37 2.26
N PHE A 15 -1.69 6.53 1.67
CA PHE A 15 -0.76 7.21 0.78
C PHE A 15 -0.25 8.48 1.45
N SER A 16 1.08 8.61 1.56
CA SER A 16 1.71 9.85 2.02
C SER A 16 1.37 11.03 1.11
N TYR A 17 1.51 12.24 1.65
CA TYR A 17 1.25 13.50 0.94
C TYR A 17 2.13 13.69 -0.30
N THR A 18 3.23 12.96 -0.44
CA THR A 18 4.11 12.98 -1.61
C THR A 18 3.70 12.01 -2.70
N THR A 19 2.74 11.11 -2.44
CA THR A 19 2.25 10.17 -3.46
C THR A 19 1.48 10.96 -4.52
N PRO A 20 1.75 10.76 -5.83
CA PRO A 20 0.96 11.38 -6.89
C PRO A 20 -0.53 11.06 -6.77
N LEU A 21 -1.39 12.08 -6.77
CA LEU A 21 -2.86 11.92 -6.71
C LEU A 21 -3.40 11.02 -7.83
N SER A 22 -2.74 10.99 -8.99
CA SER A 22 -3.08 10.11 -10.10
C SER A 22 -2.99 8.62 -9.72
N ILE A 23 -2.01 8.23 -8.88
CA ILE A 23 -1.89 6.85 -8.41
C ILE A 23 -2.97 6.54 -7.37
N VAL A 24 -3.24 7.47 -6.46
CA VAL A 24 -4.32 7.33 -5.47
C VAL A 24 -5.67 7.15 -6.17
N ALA A 25 -5.93 7.95 -7.20
CA ALA A 25 -7.16 7.85 -8.01
C ALA A 25 -7.27 6.51 -8.74
N LYS A 26 -6.18 6.01 -9.33
CA LYS A 26 -6.15 4.68 -9.96
C LYS A 26 -6.42 3.58 -8.95
N PHE A 27 -5.78 3.61 -7.79
CA PHE A 27 -5.99 2.62 -6.73
C PHE A 27 -7.46 2.59 -6.29
N TYR A 28 -8.06 3.76 -6.07
CA TYR A 28 -9.48 3.88 -5.72
C TYR A 28 -10.40 3.38 -6.83
N ALA A 29 -10.13 3.72 -8.10
CA ALA A 29 -10.91 3.29 -9.25
C ALA A 29 -10.90 1.76 -9.46
N HIS A 30 -9.92 1.06 -8.90
CA HIS A 30 -9.78 -0.40 -8.94
C HIS A 30 -10.21 -1.08 -7.63
N GLY A 31 -11.05 -0.41 -6.84
CA GLY A 31 -11.72 -0.97 -5.66
C GLY A 31 -10.91 -0.91 -4.36
N GLY A 32 -9.82 -0.14 -4.34
CA GLY A 32 -8.99 0.04 -3.16
C GLY A 32 -9.56 1.04 -2.15
N ILE A 33 -9.31 0.81 -0.86
CA ILE A 33 -9.74 1.71 0.22
C ILE A 33 -8.57 2.62 0.60
N VAL A 34 -8.75 3.92 0.34
CA VAL A 34 -7.75 4.96 0.65
C VAL A 34 -8.07 5.59 2.00
N LEU A 35 -7.09 5.61 2.90
CA LEU A 35 -7.13 6.42 4.09
C LEU A 35 -6.49 7.78 3.84
N THR A 36 -7.26 8.85 4.08
CA THR A 36 -6.84 10.25 3.92
C THR A 36 -6.53 10.95 5.25
N SER A 37 -6.66 10.24 6.38
CA SER A 37 -6.48 10.78 7.73
C SER A 37 -5.03 11.21 7.98
N GLN A 38 -4.82 12.43 8.50
CA GLN A 38 -3.50 12.88 8.95
C GLN A 38 -2.92 12.07 10.11
N ASP A 39 -3.71 11.16 10.70
CA ASP A 39 -3.32 10.33 11.83
C ASP A 39 -3.29 8.84 11.43
N PRO A 40 -2.17 8.33 10.89
CA PRO A 40 -2.02 6.93 10.49
C PRO A 40 -1.99 5.96 11.69
N TYR A 41 -1.96 6.48 12.92
CA TYR A 41 -1.83 5.68 14.16
C TYR A 41 -3.17 5.15 14.68
N ARG A 42 -4.30 5.68 14.19
CA ARG A 42 -5.64 5.34 14.71
C ARG A 42 -6.36 4.24 13.95
N LEU A 43 -5.89 3.91 12.75
CA LEU A 43 -6.53 2.93 11.89
C LEU A 43 -5.57 1.76 11.59
N PRO A 44 -6.07 0.53 11.43
CA PRO A 44 -5.26 -0.61 11.04
C PRO A 44 -4.84 -0.45 9.57
N VAL A 45 -3.80 0.35 9.30
CA VAL A 45 -3.21 0.48 7.96
C VAL A 45 -2.44 -0.80 7.64
N ASP A 46 -2.78 -1.48 6.56
CA ASP A 46 -2.08 -2.69 6.10
C ASP A 46 -0.88 -2.35 5.20
N ILE A 47 -1.03 -1.30 4.36
CA ILE A 47 0.00 -0.83 3.42
C ILE A 47 0.14 0.68 3.54
N TYR A 48 1.38 1.15 3.68
CA TYR A 48 1.72 2.56 3.78
C TYR A 48 2.69 2.95 2.66
N PHE A 49 2.26 3.83 1.76
CA PHE A 49 3.11 4.36 0.69
C PHE A 49 3.87 5.60 1.18
N ALA A 50 5.17 5.46 1.41
CA ALA A 50 6.03 6.50 1.99
C ALA A 50 7.20 6.85 1.07
N PRO A 51 7.59 8.13 0.93
CA PRO A 51 8.86 8.45 0.31
C PRO A 51 10.03 7.89 1.16
N PRO A 52 11.18 7.59 0.55
CA PRO A 52 12.39 7.26 1.31
C PRO A 52 12.72 8.34 2.34
N GLY A 53 12.98 7.94 3.59
CA GLY A 53 13.30 8.87 4.67
C GLY A 53 12.09 9.53 5.35
N ASP A 54 10.86 9.11 5.02
CA ASP A 54 9.68 9.53 5.78
C ASP A 54 9.80 9.06 7.23
N ARG A 55 9.84 10.02 8.16
CA ARG A 55 9.96 9.72 9.59
C ARG A 55 8.73 8.98 10.11
N LEU A 56 7.56 9.17 9.50
CA LEU A 56 6.34 8.46 9.86
C LEU A 56 6.46 6.96 9.57
N ALA A 57 7.20 6.57 8.53
CA ALA A 57 7.46 5.16 8.22
C ALA A 57 8.17 4.43 9.37
N SER A 58 9.00 5.13 10.14
CA SER A 58 9.69 4.59 11.32
C SER A 58 8.78 4.42 12.54
N TYR A 59 7.65 5.12 12.60
CA TYR A 59 6.67 5.02 13.69
C TYR A 59 5.53 4.04 13.38
N LEU A 60 5.41 3.59 12.13
CA LEU A 60 4.46 2.56 11.76
C LEU A 60 4.88 1.24 12.40
N THR A 61 3.92 0.63 13.08
CA THR A 61 4.14 -0.56 13.91
C THR A 61 4.42 -1.78 13.03
N ALA A 62 5.08 -2.80 13.59
CA ALA A 62 5.54 -4.05 12.97
C ALA A 62 4.47 -4.91 12.23
N ARG A 63 3.25 -4.41 12.03
CA ARG A 63 2.16 -5.04 11.28
C ARG A 63 1.92 -4.43 9.90
N GLN A 64 2.61 -3.35 9.55
CA GLN A 64 2.28 -2.50 8.40
C GLN A 64 3.38 -2.62 7.34
N LEU A 65 3.01 -2.85 6.08
CA LEU A 65 3.96 -2.90 4.96
C LEU A 65 4.26 -1.48 4.49
N VAL A 66 5.51 -1.05 4.59
CA VAL A 66 5.94 0.24 4.02
C VAL A 66 6.39 0.00 2.58
N VAL A 67 5.68 0.59 1.64
CA VAL A 67 5.98 0.55 0.22
C VAL A 67 6.56 1.89 -0.18
N HIS A 68 7.74 1.90 -0.78
CA HIS A 68 8.40 3.16 -1.13
C HIS A 68 8.09 3.64 -2.54
N ASP A 69 7.64 2.73 -3.40
CA ASP A 69 7.35 3.05 -4.78
C ASP A 69 5.86 2.83 -5.10
N PRO A 70 5.10 3.93 -5.27
CA PRO A 70 3.68 3.86 -5.62
C PRO A 70 3.43 3.32 -7.04
N CYS A 71 4.47 3.16 -7.88
CA CYS A 71 4.35 2.51 -9.18
C CYS A 71 3.95 1.03 -9.09
N TRP A 72 4.00 0.40 -7.91
CA TRP A 72 3.40 -0.91 -7.67
C TRP A 72 1.92 -0.98 -8.09
N VAL A 73 1.17 0.11 -7.88
CA VAL A 73 -0.24 0.20 -8.30
C VAL A 73 -0.36 0.07 -9.82
N ASP A 74 0.49 0.78 -10.56
CA ASP A 74 0.51 0.72 -12.03
C ASP A 74 0.94 -0.66 -12.52
N ALA A 75 1.94 -1.28 -11.88
CA ALA A 75 2.35 -2.64 -12.19
C ALA A 75 1.20 -3.65 -12.00
N CYS A 76 0.44 -3.55 -10.91
CA CYS A 76 -0.73 -4.40 -10.68
C CYS A 76 -1.80 -4.22 -11.76
N ILE A 77 -2.06 -2.97 -12.16
CA ILE A 77 -3.07 -2.66 -13.18
C ILE A 77 -2.66 -3.21 -14.54
N VAL A 78 -1.39 -3.02 -14.93
CA VAL A 78 -0.83 -3.52 -16.20
C VAL A 78 -0.86 -5.04 -16.26
N GLU A 79 -0.47 -5.71 -15.17
CA GLU A 79 -0.47 -7.17 -15.08
C GLU A 79 -1.87 -7.77 -14.87
N GLY A 80 -2.86 -6.93 -14.54
CA GLY A 80 -4.23 -7.35 -14.23
C GLY A 80 -4.37 -8.21 -12.96
N ARG A 81 -3.34 -8.23 -12.10
CA ARG A 81 -3.27 -9.02 -10.86
C ARG A 81 -2.38 -8.32 -9.82
N LEU A 82 -2.54 -8.68 -8.55
CA LEU A 82 -1.64 -8.19 -7.50
C LEU A 82 -0.23 -8.76 -7.73
N VAL A 83 0.74 -7.86 -7.98
CA VAL A 83 2.15 -8.24 -8.07
C VAL A 83 2.76 -8.31 -6.67
N ASP A 84 3.78 -9.16 -6.49
CA ASP A 84 4.42 -9.34 -5.19
C ASP A 84 5.01 -8.01 -4.68
N LEU A 85 4.58 -7.60 -3.50
CA LEU A 85 5.01 -6.37 -2.83
C LEU A 85 6.47 -6.43 -2.38
N LYS A 86 7.07 -7.62 -2.23
CA LYS A 86 8.46 -7.77 -1.72
C LYS A 86 9.50 -6.98 -2.50
N ALA A 87 9.34 -6.84 -3.82
CA ALA A 87 10.26 -6.07 -4.65
C ALA A 87 10.11 -4.54 -4.52
N TRP A 88 9.05 -4.09 -3.84
CA TRP A 88 8.63 -2.68 -3.73
C TRP A 88 8.65 -2.16 -2.28
N VAL A 89 8.87 -3.07 -1.33
CA VAL A 89 9.00 -2.81 0.10
C VAL A 89 10.47 -2.66 0.45
N VAL A 90 10.83 -1.61 1.19
CA VAL A 90 12.08 -1.60 1.94
C VAL A 90 11.74 -2.20 3.30
N GLU A 91 12.44 -3.27 3.67
CA GLU A 91 12.19 -3.98 4.92
C GLU A 91 12.09 -3.00 6.08
N CYS A 92 10.90 -2.88 6.69
CA CYS A 92 10.83 -2.41 8.06
C CYS A 92 11.65 -3.39 8.89
N PRO A 93 12.64 -2.93 9.69
CA PRO A 93 13.56 -3.81 10.43
C PRO A 93 12.87 -4.72 11.48
N HIS A 94 11.55 -4.60 11.63
CA HIS A 94 10.73 -5.42 12.51
C HIS A 94 9.94 -6.45 11.69
N SER A 95 10.59 -7.54 11.29
CA SER A 95 10.02 -8.86 10.93
C SER A 95 8.50 -8.90 10.62
N VAL A 96 8.08 -8.39 9.47
CA VAL A 96 6.68 -8.54 9.03
C VAL A 96 6.50 -9.95 8.47
N THR A 97 5.93 -10.85 9.29
CA THR A 97 5.51 -12.17 8.81
C THR A 97 4.30 -11.98 7.89
N ILE A 98 4.53 -11.96 6.57
CA ILE A 98 3.46 -11.99 5.57
C ILE A 98 2.73 -13.33 5.72
N LYS A 99 1.64 -13.36 6.50
CA LYS A 99 0.69 -14.46 6.45
C LYS A 99 -0.11 -14.30 5.15
N THR A 100 0.42 -14.88 4.07
CA THR A 100 -0.40 -15.19 2.90
C THR A 100 -1.59 -16.02 3.38
N ARG A 101 -2.77 -15.42 3.51
CA ARG A 101 -4.01 -16.18 3.64
C ARG A 101 -4.21 -16.91 2.32
N ARG A 102 -3.75 -18.16 2.25
CA ARG A 102 -4.25 -19.11 1.26
C ARG A 102 -5.73 -19.33 1.57
N ARG A 103 -6.61 -18.95 0.65
CA ARG A 103 -7.91 -19.61 0.50
C ARG A 103 -7.77 -20.63 -0.61
#